data_AF-A0A954UVV8-F1
#
_entry.id   AF-A0A954UVV8-F1
#
_cell.length_a   1.000
_cell.length_b   1.000
_cell.length_c   1.000
_cell.angle_alpha   90.00
_cell.angle_beta   90.00
_cell.angle_gamma   90.00
#
_symmetry.space_group_name_H-M   'P 1'
#
loop_
_entity.id
_entity.type
_entity.pdbx_description
1 polymer ?
#
loop_
_entity_poly.entity_id
_entity_poly.type
_entity_poly.pdbx_seq_one_letter_code
_entity_poly.pdbx_strand_id
1 'polypeptide(L)'
;MKRRHSRTAFLETLEQRIVFDGTLSAIVVDGTLVVSGDAADNGFEIRQVISPGGRATLQSSFVIAPDSTTSVNGLRPGQSYRVNGVDAGLVIDAGAGDDEILVRGIKGKPIAQLSIETGAGDDQVAVGALRVSGAIRLSNEDGVDRRRMSDVDADGALSISGGGAVQLSRVAADSAEIQLEARGGNARSSVRMSDMDLDGRLDVVLVGASMSASRLTAGEATVQLLADKSGIGEGSSLDMSDADLGGDLCIVGGDAGAVHRSRIADQTV
;
A
#
# COMPACT_ATOMS: atom_id res chain seq x y z
N MET A 1 -12.02 -61.35 43.21
CA MET A 1 -12.44 -60.66 41.97
C MET A 1 -12.38 -59.15 42.18
N LYS A 2 -11.47 -58.44 41.50
CA LYS A 2 -11.20 -57.00 41.71
C LYS A 2 -11.96 -56.20 40.63
N ARG A 3 -13.02 -55.48 41.01
CA ARG A 3 -13.83 -54.65 40.08
C ARG A 3 -13.01 -53.43 39.63
N ARG A 4 -12.54 -53.44 38.38
CA ARG A 4 -11.95 -52.26 37.73
C ARG A 4 -13.04 -51.20 37.53
N HIS A 5 -12.88 -50.04 38.16
CA HIS A 5 -13.70 -48.86 37.89
C HIS A 5 -13.17 -48.21 36.61
N SER A 6 -13.96 -48.30 35.53
CA SER A 6 -13.75 -47.48 34.34
C SER A 6 -14.19 -46.06 34.67
N ARG A 7 -13.25 -45.12 34.71
CA ARG A 7 -13.57 -43.69 34.79
C ARG A 7 -13.82 -43.22 33.36
N THR A 8 -15.06 -42.82 33.07
CA THR A 8 -15.43 -42.19 31.81
C THR A 8 -14.83 -40.79 31.77
N ALA A 9 -13.91 -40.55 30.84
CA ALA A 9 -13.47 -39.20 30.50
C ALA A 9 -14.47 -38.62 29.51
N PHE A 10 -15.05 -37.48 29.84
CA PHE A 10 -15.82 -36.68 28.89
C PHE A 10 -14.88 -35.59 28.36
N LEU A 11 -14.69 -35.54 27.05
CA LEU A 11 -14.14 -34.36 26.41
C LEU A 11 -15.27 -33.34 26.33
N GLU A 12 -15.12 -32.22 27.02
CA GLU A 12 -15.93 -31.04 26.74
C GLU A 12 -15.50 -30.50 25.38
N THR A 13 -16.47 -30.20 24.51
CA THR A 13 -16.20 -29.52 23.24
C THR A 13 -15.66 -28.13 23.60
N LEU A 14 -14.40 -27.85 23.25
CA LEU A 14 -13.84 -26.51 23.35
C LEU A 14 -14.81 -25.56 22.63
N GLU A 15 -15.50 -24.71 23.39
CA GLU A 15 -16.20 -23.59 22.81
C GLU A 15 -15.16 -22.78 22.05
N GLN A 16 -15.48 -22.45 20.79
CA GLN A 16 -14.64 -21.58 19.99
C GLN A 16 -14.59 -20.23 20.71
N ARG A 17 -13.53 -20.00 21.50
CA ARG A 17 -13.23 -18.67 22.01
C ARG A 17 -12.86 -17.87 20.78
N ILE A 18 -13.78 -17.02 20.35
CA ILE A 18 -13.47 -15.94 19.42
C ILE A 18 -12.50 -15.06 20.21
N VAL A 19 -11.21 -15.25 19.97
CA VAL A 19 -10.20 -14.31 20.43
C VAL A 19 -10.33 -13.17 19.46
N PHE A 20 -10.82 -12.03 19.94
CA PHE A 20 -10.69 -10.79 19.20
C PHE A 20 -9.21 -10.46 19.21
N ASP A 21 -8.63 -10.36 18.03
CA ASP A 21 -7.20 -10.14 17.82
C ASP A 21 -6.96 -8.62 17.73
N GLY A 22 -7.60 -7.88 16.82
CA GLY A 22 -7.34 -6.44 16.64
C GLY A 22 -8.29 -5.45 17.34
N THR A 23 -7.76 -4.29 17.74
CA THR A 23 -8.54 -3.14 18.23
C THR A 23 -8.12 -1.84 17.58
N LEU A 24 -9.06 -1.17 16.92
CA LEU A 24 -8.89 0.16 16.34
C LEU A 24 -9.53 1.25 17.20
N SER A 25 -8.83 2.37 17.34
CA SER A 25 -9.35 3.67 17.77
C SER A 25 -9.51 4.58 16.56
N ALA A 26 -10.65 5.25 16.42
CA ALA A 26 -10.91 6.16 15.31
C ALA A 26 -11.53 7.48 15.77
N ILE A 27 -10.91 8.61 15.42
CA ILE A 27 -11.34 9.95 15.81
C ILE A 27 -11.14 10.95 14.66
N VAL A 28 -11.92 12.04 14.65
CA VAL A 28 -11.68 13.18 13.75
C VAL A 28 -11.06 14.32 14.53
N VAL A 29 -9.89 14.77 14.09
CA VAL A 29 -9.17 15.93 14.65
C VAL A 29 -8.90 16.90 13.50
N ASP A 30 -9.43 18.12 13.60
CA ASP A 30 -9.25 19.19 12.61
C ASP A 30 -9.53 18.74 11.16
N GLY A 31 -10.61 18.00 10.96
CA GLY A 31 -11.02 17.48 9.65
C GLY A 31 -10.24 16.26 9.16
N THR A 32 -9.29 15.76 9.94
CA THR A 32 -8.50 14.55 9.64
C THR A 32 -9.07 13.36 10.41
N LEU A 33 -9.40 12.28 9.71
CA LEU A 33 -9.70 10.99 10.34
C LEU A 33 -8.37 10.33 10.75
N VAL A 34 -8.16 10.18 12.04
CA VAL A 34 -7.05 9.44 12.63
C VAL A 34 -7.55 8.08 13.07
N VAL A 35 -6.92 7.03 12.56
CA VAL A 35 -7.16 5.62 12.94
C VAL A 35 -5.86 5.07 13.52
N SER A 36 -5.95 4.44 14.69
CA SER A 36 -4.82 3.81 15.38
C SER A 36 -5.18 2.38 15.75
N GLY A 37 -4.42 1.40 15.31
CA GLY A 37 -4.50 0.00 15.70
C GLY A 37 -3.66 -0.33 16.93
N ASP A 38 -3.80 -1.55 17.43
CA ASP A 38 -2.99 -2.11 18.51
C ASP A 38 -1.84 -2.97 17.96
N ALA A 39 -1.29 -3.87 18.77
CA ALA A 39 -0.14 -4.70 18.37
C ALA A 39 -0.54 -6.09 17.88
N ALA A 40 -1.80 -6.26 17.51
CA ALA A 40 -2.37 -7.50 17.00
C ALA A 40 -2.97 -7.25 15.62
N ASP A 41 -3.17 -8.32 14.86
CA ASP A 41 -3.66 -8.27 13.48
C ASP A 41 -4.96 -7.46 13.35
N ASN A 42 -4.96 -6.43 12.51
CA ASN A 42 -6.15 -5.64 12.21
C ASN A 42 -6.56 -5.79 10.74
N GLY A 43 -7.79 -6.26 10.51
CA GLY A 43 -8.42 -6.31 9.20
C GLY A 43 -9.54 -5.28 9.06
N PHE A 44 -9.43 -4.31 8.14
CA PHE A 44 -10.48 -3.32 7.93
C PHE A 44 -10.48 -2.61 6.56
N GLU A 45 -11.68 -2.20 6.12
CA GLU A 45 -11.89 -1.31 4.99
C GLU A 45 -12.32 0.09 5.45
N ILE A 46 -11.65 1.15 4.97
CA ILE A 46 -12.13 2.52 5.06
C ILE A 46 -12.71 2.95 3.70
N ARG A 47 -14.01 3.22 3.68
CA ARG A 47 -14.71 3.66 2.47
C ARG A 47 -15.25 5.08 2.60
N GLN A 48 -14.87 5.96 1.68
CA GLN A 48 -15.52 7.25 1.52
C GLN A 48 -16.96 7.03 1.04
N VAL A 49 -17.91 7.71 1.68
CA VAL A 49 -19.34 7.61 1.35
C VAL A 49 -19.92 9.00 1.14
N ILE A 50 -20.83 9.11 0.18
CA ILE A 50 -21.59 10.34 -0.06
C ILE A 50 -22.50 10.55 1.16
N SER A 51 -22.42 11.74 1.76
CA SER A 51 -23.29 12.08 2.89
C SER A 51 -24.77 12.00 2.44
N PRO A 52 -25.66 11.37 3.23
CA PRO A 52 -27.08 11.35 2.93
C PRO A 52 -27.62 12.77 2.89
N GLY A 53 -28.13 13.22 1.74
CA GLY A 53 -28.75 14.54 1.61
C GLY A 53 -28.46 15.31 0.33
N GLY A 54 -27.53 14.85 -0.54
CA GLY A 54 -27.35 15.36 -1.91
C GLY A 54 -26.90 16.83 -2.05
N ARG A 55 -26.88 17.60 -0.96
CA ARG A 55 -26.19 18.88 -0.89
C ARG A 55 -24.71 18.59 -0.70
N ALA A 56 -23.88 19.19 -1.56
CA ALA A 56 -22.44 19.19 -1.46
C ALA A 56 -22.00 19.89 -0.15
N THR A 57 -22.17 19.23 0.99
CA THR A 57 -21.42 19.57 2.19
C THR A 57 -19.97 19.23 1.89
N LEU A 58 -19.07 20.22 2.04
CA LEU A 58 -17.64 20.10 1.74
C LEU A 58 -16.98 18.93 2.49
N GLN A 59 -17.59 18.46 3.59
CA GLN A 59 -17.10 17.37 4.43
C GLN A 59 -17.40 15.98 3.89
N SER A 60 -16.39 15.13 3.76
CA SER A 60 -16.58 13.72 3.43
C SER A 60 -17.07 12.95 4.66
N SER A 61 -17.88 11.93 4.40
CA SER A 61 -18.19 10.90 5.39
C SER A 61 -17.39 9.65 5.02
N PHE A 62 -16.97 8.90 6.03
CA PHE A 62 -16.28 7.63 5.88
C PHE A 62 -16.99 6.55 6.70
N VAL A 63 -16.84 5.31 6.25
CA VAL A 63 -17.22 4.12 7.02
C VAL A 63 -15.97 3.25 7.16
N ILE A 64 -15.62 2.94 8.40
CA ILE A 64 -14.63 1.92 8.75
C ILE A 64 -15.42 0.62 8.93
N ALA A 65 -15.16 -0.37 8.10
CA ALA A 65 -15.76 -1.69 8.13
C ALA A 65 -14.67 -2.69 8.54
N PRO A 66 -14.53 -2.98 9.84
CA PRO A 66 -13.61 -4.01 10.30
C PRO A 66 -14.08 -5.40 9.84
N ASP A 67 -13.18 -6.35 9.80
CA ASP A 67 -13.48 -7.77 9.65
C ASP A 67 -14.13 -8.38 10.90
N SER A 68 -14.35 -9.69 10.90
CA SER A 68 -15.04 -10.37 12.00
C SER A 68 -14.28 -10.42 13.33
N THR A 69 -13.01 -10.04 13.35
CA THR A 69 -12.13 -10.22 14.51
C THR A 69 -11.63 -8.88 15.08
N THR A 70 -11.60 -7.84 14.25
CA THR A 70 -11.20 -6.47 14.60
C THR A 70 -12.36 -5.64 15.17
N SER A 71 -12.15 -4.97 16.31
CA SER A 71 -13.11 -4.02 16.88
C SER A 71 -12.76 -2.56 16.56
N VAL A 72 -13.75 -1.66 16.53
CA VAL A 72 -13.51 -0.21 16.37
C VAL A 72 -14.18 0.55 17.51
N ASN A 73 -13.44 1.36 18.26
CA ASN A 73 -13.94 2.19 19.36
C ASN A 73 -14.79 1.41 20.38
N GLY A 74 -14.39 0.17 20.70
CA GLY A 74 -15.10 -0.71 21.63
C GLY A 74 -16.42 -1.28 21.12
N LEU A 75 -16.74 -1.11 19.83
CA LEU A 75 -17.85 -1.82 19.19
C LEU A 75 -17.55 -3.32 19.07
N ARG A 76 -18.58 -4.11 18.79
CA ARG A 76 -18.38 -5.54 18.52
C ARG A 76 -17.53 -5.73 17.26
N PRO A 77 -16.66 -6.74 17.19
CA PRO A 77 -15.96 -7.05 15.95
C PRO A 77 -16.88 -7.26 14.76
N GLY A 78 -16.42 -6.80 13.59
CA GLY A 78 -17.21 -6.74 12.35
C GLY A 78 -18.24 -5.63 12.29
N GLN A 79 -18.46 -4.88 13.37
CA GLN A 79 -19.43 -3.79 13.39
C GLN A 79 -18.83 -2.52 12.78
N SER A 80 -19.39 -2.06 11.66
CA SER A 80 -18.92 -0.85 10.99
C SER A 80 -19.10 0.42 11.85
N TYR A 81 -18.12 1.32 11.77
CA TYR A 81 -18.10 2.62 12.42
C TYR A 81 -18.16 3.74 11.37
N ARG A 82 -19.13 4.65 11.50
CA ARG A 82 -19.32 5.78 10.56
C ARG A 82 -18.73 7.06 11.15
N VAL A 83 -17.98 7.76 10.33
CA VAL A 83 -17.34 9.03 10.64
C VAL A 83 -17.83 10.12 9.69
N ASN A 84 -18.05 11.33 10.20
CA ASN A 84 -18.44 12.50 9.42
C ASN A 84 -17.44 13.63 9.69
N GLY A 85 -17.40 14.64 8.81
CA GLY A 85 -16.57 15.82 9.03
C GLY A 85 -15.12 15.64 8.60
N VAL A 86 -14.84 14.74 7.65
CA VAL A 86 -13.48 14.47 7.17
C VAL A 86 -13.25 15.20 5.85
N ASP A 87 -12.45 16.26 5.88
CA ASP A 87 -12.12 17.08 4.70
C ASP A 87 -10.62 17.38 4.58
N ALA A 88 -9.85 17.26 5.66
CA ALA A 88 -8.41 17.44 5.64
C ALA A 88 -7.66 16.16 5.24
N GLY A 89 -7.96 14.99 5.80
CA GLY A 89 -7.20 13.79 5.42
C GLY A 89 -7.54 12.52 6.16
N LEU A 90 -6.82 11.47 5.81
CA LEU A 90 -6.76 10.19 6.52
C LEU A 90 -5.34 9.97 7.04
N VAL A 91 -5.23 9.64 8.32
CA VAL A 91 -4.02 9.14 8.95
C VAL A 91 -4.36 7.81 9.58
N ILE A 92 -3.66 6.76 9.16
CA ILE A 92 -3.84 5.40 9.63
C ILE A 92 -2.48 4.95 10.16
N ASP A 93 -2.45 4.57 11.42
CA ASP A 93 -1.36 3.83 12.06
C ASP A 93 -1.96 2.49 12.48
N ALA A 94 -1.57 1.39 11.84
CA ALA A 94 -2.15 0.09 12.13
C ALA A 94 -1.53 -0.58 13.36
N GLY A 95 -0.40 -0.04 13.86
CA GLY A 95 0.37 -0.67 14.92
C GLY A 95 1.16 -1.87 14.38
N ALA A 96 1.36 -2.90 15.20
CA ALA A 96 2.08 -4.10 14.80
C ALA A 96 1.10 -5.27 14.59
N GLY A 97 1.57 -6.36 14.01
CA GLY A 97 0.73 -7.50 13.64
C GLY A 97 0.63 -7.64 12.12
N ASP A 98 -0.07 -8.67 11.65
CA ASP A 98 -0.27 -8.89 10.22
C ASP A 98 -1.54 -8.14 9.77
N ASP A 99 -1.42 -6.89 9.36
CA ASP A 99 -2.57 -6.02 9.09
C ASP A 99 -3.11 -6.14 7.65
N GLU A 100 -4.43 -6.05 7.48
CA GLU A 100 -5.10 -5.95 6.17
C GLU A 100 -5.93 -4.65 6.08
N ILE A 101 -5.43 -3.69 5.32
CA ILE A 101 -5.99 -2.34 5.20
C ILE A 101 -6.46 -2.08 3.77
N LEU A 102 -7.74 -1.75 3.62
CA LEU A 102 -8.31 -1.34 2.33
C LEU A 102 -8.89 0.06 2.40
N VAL A 103 -8.33 1.03 1.67
CA VAL A 103 -8.87 2.39 1.56
C VAL A 103 -9.52 2.58 0.20
N ARG A 104 -10.83 2.88 0.19
CA ARG A 104 -11.60 3.17 -1.03
C ARG A 104 -12.18 4.57 -1.02
N GLY A 105 -11.78 5.37 -2.00
CA GLY A 105 -12.32 6.70 -2.22
C GLY A 105 -13.51 6.73 -3.17
N ILE A 106 -13.95 7.96 -3.43
CA ILE A 106 -14.81 8.33 -4.54
C ILE A 106 -14.08 9.44 -5.31
N LYS A 107 -13.72 9.20 -6.58
CA LYS A 107 -12.92 10.13 -7.41
C LYS A 107 -13.45 11.59 -7.46
N GLY A 108 -14.74 11.80 -7.21
CA GLY A 108 -15.37 13.13 -7.24
C GLY A 108 -15.16 14.01 -6.00
N LYS A 109 -14.49 13.53 -4.95
CA LYS A 109 -14.28 14.32 -3.73
C LYS A 109 -12.89 14.08 -3.13
N PRO A 110 -11.92 14.98 -3.36
CA PRO A 110 -10.57 14.80 -2.84
C PRO A 110 -10.53 14.92 -1.31
N ILE A 111 -9.57 14.23 -0.70
CA ILE A 111 -9.06 14.55 0.65
C ILE A 111 -7.72 15.28 0.50
N ALA A 112 -7.29 16.07 1.49
CA ALA A 112 -6.05 16.83 1.34
C ALA A 112 -4.79 15.96 1.50
N GLN A 113 -4.82 14.93 2.34
CA GLN A 113 -3.68 14.02 2.54
C GLN A 113 -4.11 12.60 2.90
N LEU A 114 -3.25 11.63 2.59
CA LEU A 114 -3.34 10.25 3.03
C LEU A 114 -1.99 9.82 3.63
N SER A 115 -1.99 9.35 4.87
CA SER A 115 -0.85 8.67 5.50
C SER A 115 -1.31 7.30 5.99
N ILE A 116 -0.61 6.25 5.61
CA ILE A 116 -0.80 4.90 6.16
C ILE A 116 0.56 4.40 6.61
N GLU A 117 0.63 4.02 7.88
CA GLU A 117 1.79 3.44 8.51
C GLU A 117 1.37 2.07 9.06
N THR A 118 2.10 1.02 8.68
CA THR A 118 2.02 -0.28 9.34
C THR A 118 3.34 -0.54 10.04
N GLY A 119 3.28 -1.22 11.17
CA GLY A 119 4.44 -1.55 12.00
C GLY A 119 5.13 -2.81 11.50
N ALA A 120 5.55 -3.66 12.44
CA ALA A 120 6.15 -4.94 12.12
C ALA A 120 5.08 -6.02 11.90
N GLY A 121 5.27 -6.86 10.89
CA GLY A 121 4.33 -7.92 10.50
C GLY A 121 4.23 -8.08 8.99
N ASP A 122 3.50 -9.10 8.52
CA ASP A 122 3.28 -9.34 7.09
C ASP A 122 2.03 -8.59 6.59
N ASP A 123 2.18 -7.29 6.29
CA ASP A 123 1.03 -6.41 6.04
C ASP A 123 0.53 -6.41 4.59
N GLN A 124 -0.76 -6.06 4.44
CA GLN A 124 -1.43 -5.88 3.16
C GLN A 124 -2.18 -4.56 3.12
N VAL A 125 -1.71 -3.61 2.31
CA VAL A 125 -2.37 -2.31 2.13
C VAL A 125 -2.85 -2.13 0.69
N ALA A 126 -4.13 -1.81 0.52
CA ALA A 126 -4.73 -1.53 -0.78
C ALA A 126 -5.43 -0.16 -0.79
N VAL A 127 -5.07 0.70 -1.74
CA VAL A 127 -5.72 2.02 -1.95
C VAL A 127 -6.37 2.06 -3.32
N GLY A 128 -7.65 2.43 -3.37
CA GLY A 128 -8.48 2.35 -4.56
C GLY A 128 -9.36 3.57 -4.80
N ALA A 129 -9.48 4.00 -6.05
CA ALA A 129 -10.49 4.98 -6.50
C ALA A 129 -10.49 6.30 -5.70
N LEU A 130 -9.32 6.78 -5.31
CA LEU A 130 -9.14 7.91 -4.39
C LEU A 130 -8.51 9.10 -5.12
N ARG A 131 -8.98 10.32 -4.82
CA ARG A 131 -8.29 11.56 -5.20
C ARG A 131 -7.73 12.22 -3.94
N VAL A 132 -6.48 12.64 -3.98
CA VAL A 132 -5.78 13.32 -2.88
C VAL A 132 -5.20 14.62 -3.42
N SER A 133 -5.56 15.78 -2.85
CA SER A 133 -5.07 17.07 -3.37
C SER A 133 -3.66 17.44 -2.85
N GLY A 134 -3.09 16.60 -2.00
CA GLY A 134 -1.76 16.76 -1.43
C GLY A 134 -1.03 15.44 -1.43
N ALA A 135 -0.23 15.19 -0.39
CA ALA A 135 0.66 14.04 -0.36
C ALA A 135 -0.05 12.73 0.00
N ILE A 136 0.44 11.64 -0.58
CA ILE A 136 0.16 10.26 -0.17
C ILE A 136 1.45 9.68 0.40
N ARG A 137 1.40 9.15 1.62
CA ARG A 137 2.51 8.43 2.25
C ARG A 137 2.04 7.03 2.64
N LEU A 138 2.78 6.01 2.20
CA LEU A 138 2.68 4.65 2.71
C LEU A 138 4.04 4.20 3.25
N SER A 139 4.09 3.77 4.51
CA SER A 139 5.29 3.18 5.09
C SER A 139 4.96 1.93 5.89
N ASN A 140 5.84 0.95 5.80
CA ASN A 140 5.78 -0.29 6.57
C ASN A 140 7.14 -0.50 7.25
N GLU A 141 7.17 -1.21 8.37
CA GLU A 141 8.42 -1.60 9.03
C GLU A 141 8.91 -2.98 8.53
N ASP A 142 9.34 -3.86 9.45
CA ASP A 142 9.90 -5.17 9.10
C ASP A 142 8.78 -6.17 8.75
N GLY A 143 8.96 -6.94 7.67
CA GLY A 143 7.98 -7.95 7.27
C GLY A 143 7.99 -8.25 5.77
N VAL A 144 7.09 -9.15 5.34
CA VAL A 144 6.80 -9.43 3.92
C VAL A 144 5.52 -8.73 3.50
N ASP A 145 5.66 -7.42 3.24
CA ASP A 145 4.52 -6.57 2.93
C ASP A 145 4.02 -6.68 1.49
N ARG A 146 2.75 -6.34 1.29
CA ARG A 146 2.16 -6.13 -0.03
C ARG A 146 1.35 -4.84 -0.07
N ARG A 147 1.72 -3.94 -0.96
CA ARG A 147 1.05 -2.65 -1.16
C ARG A 147 0.50 -2.55 -2.57
N ARG A 148 -0.76 -2.16 -2.70
CA ARG A 148 -1.43 -2.00 -3.99
C ARG A 148 -2.13 -0.65 -4.06
N MET A 149 -1.87 0.12 -5.09
CA MET A 149 -2.68 1.28 -5.44
C MET A 149 -3.32 1.07 -6.81
N SER A 150 -4.59 1.43 -6.93
CA SER A 150 -5.26 1.45 -8.22
C SER A 150 -6.23 2.60 -8.36
N ASP A 151 -6.24 3.27 -9.51
CA ASP A 151 -7.16 4.38 -9.78
C ASP A 151 -7.02 5.53 -8.77
N VAL A 152 -5.77 5.92 -8.48
CA VAL A 152 -5.44 6.97 -7.51
C VAL A 152 -4.89 8.20 -8.22
N ASP A 153 -5.32 9.38 -7.81
CA ASP A 153 -4.89 10.66 -8.37
C ASP A 153 -4.42 11.57 -7.23
N ALA A 154 -3.14 11.93 -7.23
CA ALA A 154 -2.50 12.74 -6.22
C ALA A 154 -1.97 14.05 -6.84
N ASP A 155 -2.51 15.19 -6.42
CA ASP A 155 -1.98 16.51 -6.84
C ASP A 155 -0.66 16.84 -6.09
N GLY A 156 -0.26 16.03 -5.10
CA GLY A 156 0.99 16.18 -4.35
C GLY A 156 1.94 15.01 -4.51
N ALA A 157 2.90 14.93 -3.58
CA ALA A 157 3.91 13.88 -3.60
C ALA A 157 3.33 12.51 -3.25
N LEU A 158 3.66 11.49 -4.04
CA LEU A 158 3.48 10.08 -3.67
C LEU A 158 4.78 9.55 -3.08
N SER A 159 4.76 9.12 -1.81
CA SER A 159 5.88 8.46 -1.12
C SER A 159 5.48 7.07 -0.65
N ILE A 160 6.26 6.06 -1.05
CA ILE A 160 6.09 4.67 -0.62
C ILE A 160 7.44 4.18 -0.12
N SER A 161 7.53 3.72 1.14
CA SER A 161 8.78 3.32 1.81
C SER A 161 8.63 2.06 2.66
N GLY A 162 9.72 1.29 2.85
CA GLY A 162 9.69 0.01 3.56
C GLY A 162 9.79 -1.21 2.64
N GLY A 163 9.75 -2.42 3.21
CA GLY A 163 9.97 -3.71 2.55
C GLY A 163 8.80 -4.22 1.70
N GLY A 164 8.99 -5.38 1.06
CA GLY A 164 7.90 -6.08 0.37
C GLY A 164 7.54 -5.60 -1.05
N ALA A 165 6.39 -6.04 -1.55
CA ALA A 165 5.93 -5.81 -2.93
C ALA A 165 5.04 -4.57 -3.06
N VAL A 166 5.20 -3.82 -4.17
CA VAL A 166 4.42 -2.60 -4.45
C VAL A 166 3.84 -2.64 -5.87
N GLN A 167 2.50 -2.63 -6.00
CA GLN A 167 1.77 -2.64 -7.28
C GLN A 167 0.99 -1.34 -7.50
N LEU A 168 1.23 -0.61 -8.61
CA LEU A 168 0.61 0.71 -8.87
C LEU A 168 -0.06 0.78 -10.25
N SER A 169 -1.40 0.73 -10.31
CA SER A 169 -2.15 0.70 -11.58
C SER A 169 -3.02 1.94 -11.77
N ARG A 170 -2.75 2.75 -12.81
CA ARG A 170 -3.48 4.01 -13.06
C ARG A 170 -3.37 4.94 -11.84
N VAL A 171 -2.12 5.20 -11.46
CA VAL A 171 -1.77 6.15 -10.40
C VAL A 171 -1.14 7.37 -11.06
N ALA A 172 -1.69 8.55 -10.78
CA ALA A 172 -1.13 9.83 -11.20
C ALA A 172 -0.64 10.58 -9.97
N ALA A 173 0.55 11.16 -10.04
CA ALA A 173 1.10 12.02 -8.99
C ALA A 173 1.87 13.19 -9.60
N ASP A 174 1.73 14.41 -9.06
CA ASP A 174 2.49 15.56 -9.54
C ASP A 174 3.99 15.39 -9.31
N SER A 175 4.36 14.80 -8.17
CA SER A 175 5.71 14.29 -7.91
C SER A 175 5.62 12.89 -7.31
N ALA A 176 6.49 11.98 -7.73
CA ALA A 176 6.54 10.63 -7.19
C ALA A 176 7.95 10.33 -6.69
N GLU A 177 8.05 10.05 -5.39
CA GLU A 177 9.24 9.50 -4.77
C GLU A 177 8.94 8.07 -4.35
N ILE A 178 9.52 7.11 -5.05
CA ILE A 178 9.39 5.69 -4.68
C ILE A 178 10.73 5.27 -4.08
N GLN A 179 10.73 5.06 -2.77
CA GLN A 179 11.88 4.58 -2.01
C GLN A 179 11.63 3.12 -1.64
N LEU A 180 12.09 2.19 -2.48
CA LEU A 180 12.03 0.77 -2.14
C LEU A 180 13.26 0.42 -1.31
N GLU A 181 13.04 0.16 -0.02
CA GLU A 181 14.07 -0.38 0.85
C GLU A 181 13.84 -1.88 1.02
N ALA A 182 14.60 -2.71 0.28
CA ALA A 182 14.59 -4.15 0.50
C ALA A 182 15.39 -4.45 1.78
N ARG A 183 14.71 -4.52 2.93
CA ARG A 183 15.29 -5.00 4.19
C ARG A 183 14.89 -6.46 4.38
N GLY A 184 15.86 -7.38 4.35
CA GLY A 184 15.72 -8.69 5.01
C GLY A 184 14.85 -9.80 4.38
N GLY A 185 14.76 -9.94 3.06
CA GLY A 185 14.07 -11.10 2.47
C GLY A 185 14.45 -11.42 1.03
N ASN A 186 14.19 -12.65 0.56
CA ASN A 186 14.38 -13.14 -0.82
C ASN A 186 13.48 -12.43 -1.87
N ALA A 187 13.07 -11.19 -1.61
CA ALA A 187 12.20 -10.41 -2.47
C ALA A 187 12.95 -9.96 -3.72
N ARG A 188 12.46 -10.38 -4.90
CA ARG A 188 12.91 -9.84 -6.18
C ARG A 188 12.17 -8.55 -6.46
N SER A 189 12.90 -7.44 -6.43
CA SER A 189 12.42 -6.13 -6.83
C SER A 189 12.96 -5.81 -8.22
N SER A 190 12.09 -5.68 -9.21
CA SER A 190 12.42 -5.07 -10.49
C SER A 190 11.66 -3.76 -10.65
N VAL A 191 12.32 -2.78 -11.23
CA VAL A 191 11.70 -1.50 -11.58
C VAL A 191 11.91 -1.33 -13.06
N ARG A 192 10.81 -1.20 -13.78
CA ARG A 192 10.77 -0.79 -15.18
C ARG A 192 10.29 0.66 -15.25
N MET A 193 10.86 1.46 -16.13
CA MET A 193 10.42 2.84 -16.38
C MET A 193 10.28 3.03 -17.89
N SER A 194 9.15 3.54 -18.37
CA SER A 194 8.80 3.74 -19.79
C SER A 194 7.61 4.70 -19.93
N ASP A 195 7.67 5.70 -20.79
CA ASP A 195 6.49 6.48 -21.21
C ASP A 195 5.60 5.60 -22.13
N MET A 196 4.47 5.08 -21.61
CA MET A 196 3.60 4.13 -22.31
C MET A 196 2.38 4.78 -22.99
N ASP A 197 2.03 6.04 -22.71
CA ASP A 197 0.99 6.74 -23.48
C ASP A 197 1.43 7.98 -24.24
N LEU A 198 2.74 8.24 -24.26
CA LEU A 198 3.35 9.30 -25.08
C LEU A 198 2.85 10.68 -24.65
N ASP A 199 2.57 10.87 -23.36
CA ASP A 199 2.21 12.17 -22.80
C ASP A 199 3.44 13.02 -22.43
N GLY A 200 4.65 12.47 -22.61
CA GLY A 200 5.91 13.13 -22.32
C GLY A 200 6.34 13.01 -20.86
N ARG A 201 5.70 12.16 -20.07
CA ARG A 201 6.08 11.83 -18.68
C ARG A 201 6.56 10.38 -18.59
N LEU A 202 7.62 10.15 -17.82
CA LEU A 202 8.16 8.81 -17.62
C LEU A 202 7.19 7.96 -16.80
N ASP A 203 6.59 6.90 -17.38
CA ASP A 203 5.80 6.00 -16.55
C ASP A 203 6.68 5.05 -15.74
N VAL A 204 6.43 4.87 -14.44
CA VAL A 204 7.13 3.84 -13.64
C VAL A 204 6.28 2.57 -13.56
N VAL A 205 6.84 1.47 -14.06
CA VAL A 205 6.31 0.11 -14.02
C VAL A 205 7.16 -0.73 -13.07
N LEU A 206 6.80 -0.83 -11.80
CA LEU A 206 7.45 -1.81 -10.93
C LEU A 206 7.06 -3.23 -11.38
N VAL A 207 8.02 -4.16 -11.41
CA VAL A 207 7.82 -5.58 -11.68
C VAL A 207 8.47 -6.34 -10.52
N GLY A 208 7.84 -7.32 -9.92
CA GLY A 208 8.42 -8.07 -8.80
C GLY A 208 7.66 -9.35 -8.61
N ALA A 209 8.19 -10.32 -7.87
CA ALA A 209 7.89 -11.77 -7.95
C ALA A 209 6.41 -12.22 -7.79
N SER A 210 5.42 -11.33 -7.78
CA SER A 210 4.01 -11.68 -7.92
C SER A 210 3.16 -10.62 -8.67
N MET A 211 3.76 -9.79 -9.53
CA MET A 211 3.06 -8.65 -10.14
C MET A 211 2.74 -8.79 -11.63
N SER A 212 1.57 -8.26 -12.00
CA SER A 212 1.19 -7.92 -13.38
C SER A 212 1.40 -6.42 -13.61
N ALA A 213 1.92 -6.07 -14.78
CA ALA A 213 2.37 -4.73 -15.20
C ALA A 213 1.42 -3.58 -14.82
N SER A 214 2.00 -2.45 -14.41
CA SER A 214 1.27 -1.36 -13.78
C SER A 214 1.88 -0.01 -14.19
N ARG A 215 1.07 1.01 -14.51
CA ARG A 215 1.47 2.29 -15.12
C ARG A 215 1.35 3.43 -14.10
N LEU A 216 2.44 4.17 -13.87
CA LEU A 216 2.52 5.34 -12.98
C LEU A 216 2.96 6.57 -13.77
N THR A 217 2.13 7.59 -13.95
CA THR A 217 2.50 8.83 -14.67
C THR A 217 2.89 9.91 -13.66
N ALA A 218 4.12 10.43 -13.72
CA ALA A 218 4.65 11.43 -12.77
C ALA A 218 5.21 12.68 -13.46
N GLY A 219 4.97 13.87 -12.89
CA GLY A 219 5.50 15.15 -13.41
C GLY A 219 7.02 15.30 -13.20
N GLU A 220 7.49 14.98 -12.00
CA GLU A 220 8.91 14.76 -11.66
C GLU A 220 9.02 13.49 -10.81
N ALA A 221 9.81 12.50 -11.24
CA ALA A 221 10.00 11.24 -10.52
C ALA A 221 11.45 11.06 -10.08
N THR A 222 11.67 10.81 -8.79
CA THR A 222 12.95 10.33 -8.27
C THR A 222 12.73 8.92 -7.73
N VAL A 223 13.39 7.94 -8.34
CA VAL A 223 13.37 6.54 -7.87
C VAL A 223 14.69 6.24 -7.19
N GLN A 224 14.67 5.98 -5.87
CA GLN A 224 15.86 5.61 -5.12
C GLN A 224 15.78 4.13 -4.72
N LEU A 225 16.71 3.33 -5.24
CA LEU A 225 16.88 1.92 -4.88
C LEU A 225 18.06 1.81 -3.90
N LEU A 226 17.77 1.57 -2.61
CA LEU A 226 18.81 1.29 -1.62
C LEU A 226 18.92 -0.23 -1.45
N ALA A 227 19.98 -0.80 -1.98
CA ALA A 227 20.35 -2.19 -1.71
C ALA A 227 21.16 -2.25 -0.40
N ASP A 228 20.63 -2.98 0.58
CA ASP A 228 21.44 -3.47 1.70
C ASP A 228 22.55 -4.39 1.14
N LYS A 229 23.72 -4.40 1.82
CA LYS A 229 24.96 -5.09 1.43
C LYS A 229 24.87 -6.63 1.29
N SER A 230 23.70 -7.25 1.38
CA SER A 230 23.51 -8.71 1.37
C SER A 230 22.73 -9.30 0.19
N GLY A 231 22.42 -8.52 -0.85
CA GLY A 231 22.12 -9.10 -2.15
C GLY A 231 21.00 -8.40 -2.91
N ILE A 232 21.36 -7.82 -4.05
CA ILE A 232 20.49 -7.99 -5.23
C ILE A 232 20.47 -9.50 -5.49
N GLY A 233 19.43 -10.18 -5.00
CA GLY A 233 19.29 -11.61 -5.24
C GLY A 233 19.36 -11.92 -6.73
N GLU A 234 19.88 -13.09 -7.10
CA GLU A 234 19.88 -13.60 -8.47
C GLU A 234 18.48 -13.38 -9.11
N GLY A 235 18.43 -12.58 -10.19
CA GLY A 235 17.20 -12.25 -10.91
C GLY A 235 16.51 -10.91 -10.57
N SER A 236 17.18 -9.98 -9.89
CA SER A 236 16.71 -8.58 -9.84
C SER A 236 17.09 -7.84 -11.13
N SER A 237 16.14 -7.21 -11.81
CA SER A 237 16.38 -6.49 -13.07
C SER A 237 15.95 -5.02 -12.98
N LEU A 238 16.76 -4.15 -13.55
CA LEU A 238 16.43 -2.74 -13.77
C LEU A 238 16.31 -2.54 -15.29
N ASP A 239 15.14 -2.11 -15.75
CA ASP A 239 14.82 -1.93 -17.18
C ASP A 239 14.36 -0.48 -17.45
N MET A 240 15.23 0.37 -17.99
CA MET A 240 15.04 1.83 -18.19
C MET A 240 14.83 2.26 -19.67
N SER A 241 13.66 1.95 -20.22
CA SER A 241 13.17 2.26 -21.58
C SER A 241 13.37 3.67 -22.17
N ASP A 242 14.30 3.95 -23.09
CA ASP A 242 14.12 5.08 -24.04
C ASP A 242 13.26 4.68 -25.23
N ALA A 243 11.96 4.73 -25.04
CA ALA A 243 10.98 4.41 -26.09
C ALA A 243 10.48 5.67 -26.84
N ASP A 244 11.01 6.85 -26.54
CA ASP A 244 10.48 8.13 -27.06
C ASP A 244 10.96 8.47 -28.48
N LEU A 245 11.83 7.64 -29.08
CA LEU A 245 12.49 7.84 -30.39
C LEU A 245 13.24 9.19 -30.52
N GLY A 246 13.48 9.88 -29.39
CA GLY A 246 14.09 11.20 -29.26
C GLY A 246 15.54 11.17 -28.78
N GLY A 247 16.00 10.04 -28.22
CA GLY A 247 17.41 9.70 -28.14
C GLY A 247 18.16 10.28 -26.94
N ASP A 248 17.74 9.89 -25.72
CA ASP A 248 18.66 9.35 -24.72
C ASP A 248 17.94 8.89 -23.43
N LEU A 249 17.76 7.57 -23.27
CA LEU A 249 17.78 6.85 -21.99
C LEU A 249 18.24 5.38 -22.19
N CYS A 250 19.14 4.93 -21.32
CA CYS A 250 19.93 3.71 -21.50
C CYS A 250 19.74 2.72 -20.35
N ILE A 251 19.67 1.43 -20.70
CA ILE A 251 19.40 0.31 -19.78
C ILE A 251 20.56 -0.65 -19.77
N VAL A 252 21.01 -1.04 -18.58
CA VAL A 252 21.89 -2.18 -18.39
C VAL A 252 21.28 -3.11 -17.36
N GLY A 253 20.69 -4.21 -17.83
CA GLY A 253 20.38 -5.38 -17.02
C GLY A 253 21.46 -6.45 -17.23
N GLY A 254 21.92 -7.08 -16.15
CA GLY A 254 22.91 -8.16 -16.20
C GLY A 254 22.47 -9.33 -15.32
N ASP A 255 22.34 -10.50 -15.94
CA ASP A 255 22.47 -11.80 -15.26
C ASP A 255 23.80 -12.43 -15.70
N ALA A 256 24.39 -13.30 -14.88
CA ALA A 256 25.74 -13.82 -15.02
C ALA A 256 26.01 -14.48 -16.39
N GLY A 257 26.57 -13.72 -17.35
CA GLY A 257 27.13 -14.29 -18.59
C GLY A 257 27.24 -13.36 -19.80
N ALA A 258 26.47 -12.28 -19.91
CA ALA A 258 26.59 -11.36 -21.05
C ALA A 258 26.07 -9.96 -20.74
N VAL A 259 26.92 -8.94 -20.87
CA VAL A 259 26.54 -7.54 -20.86
C VAL A 259 26.37 -7.08 -22.31
N HIS A 260 25.17 -6.70 -22.71
CA HIS A 260 24.95 -5.95 -23.95
C HIS A 260 24.95 -4.45 -23.63
N ARG A 261 25.92 -3.71 -24.17
CA ARG A 261 25.96 -2.23 -24.11
C ARG A 261 25.44 -1.69 -25.44
N SER A 262 24.40 -0.85 -25.40
CA SER A 262 24.10 0.07 -26.50
C SER A 262 24.12 1.48 -25.94
N ARG A 263 24.85 2.39 -26.61
CA ARG A 263 24.93 3.80 -26.27
C ARG A 263 24.15 4.56 -27.33
N ILE A 264 23.18 5.37 -26.94
CA ILE A 264 22.75 6.50 -27.75
C ILE A 264 23.60 7.69 -27.26
N ALA A 265 24.20 8.37 -28.22
CA ALA A 265 24.85 9.65 -28.03
C ALA A 265 24.55 10.41 -29.30
N ASP A 266 23.77 11.47 -29.20
CA ASP A 266 23.60 12.40 -30.30
C ASP A 266 24.95 13.09 -30.57
N GLN A 267 25.48 12.90 -31.78
CA GLN A 267 26.57 13.72 -32.30
C GLN A 267 25.94 14.78 -33.20
N THR A 268 25.82 16.00 -32.71
CA THR A 268 25.96 17.17 -33.60
C THR A 268 26.56 18.37 -32.86
N VAL A 269 27.46 19.04 -33.58
CA VAL A 269 28.21 20.27 -33.24
C VAL A 269 27.31 21.49 -33.41
#